data_AF-A0A9W5Q522-F1
#
_entry.id   AF-A0A9W5Q522-F1
#
_cell.length_a   1.000
_cell.length_b   1.000
_cell.length_c   1.000
_cell.angle_alpha   90.00
_cell.angle_beta   90.00
_cell.angle_gamma   90.00
#
_symmetry.space_group_name_H-M   'P 1'
#
loop_
_entity.id
_entity.type
_entity.pdbx_description
1 polymer ?
#
loop_
_entity_poly.entity_id
_entity_poly.type
_entity_poly.pdbx_seq_one_letter_code
_entity_poly.pdbx_strand_id
1 'polypeptide(L)'
;MKRYYLPEIEVFRRYEHRVCNRLISGYHRKLASKHRYFVRHQLLKERPFYTDANLSEIISVLDNIEIINCRWNSKEWNVTPWNYFVTSGKVYEGYKDMNAIPFTQGYNGDDIGKRADDGFYFKSFKGNNCTYWRDRNSETPTWHLRYGNQYVNLRNNTFYVGIFGSTKATQSAPSDLVLPLLKQMNAKKWRGFYDDEIDFILEQTGIERRLL
;
A
#
# COMPACT_ATOMS: atom_id res chain seq x y z
N MET A 1 7.04 24.32 0.78
CA MET A 1 7.83 23.12 0.42
C MET A 1 8.16 23.02 -1.07
N LYS A 2 9.46 22.95 -1.42
CA LYS A 2 9.93 22.67 -2.79
C LYS A 2 9.84 21.17 -3.11
N ARG A 3 9.36 20.82 -4.31
CA ARG A 3 9.15 19.44 -4.76
C ARG A 3 10.03 19.12 -5.97
N TYR A 4 10.65 17.94 -5.97
CA TYR A 4 11.48 17.44 -7.06
C TYR A 4 10.91 16.12 -7.59
N TYR A 5 10.70 16.01 -8.89
CA TYR A 5 10.03 14.86 -9.48
C TYR A 5 10.98 14.01 -10.30
N LEU A 6 10.59 12.77 -10.53
CA LEU A 6 11.14 11.95 -11.61
C LEU A 6 10.83 12.60 -12.97
N PRO A 7 11.30 12.04 -14.10
CA PRO A 7 10.68 12.27 -15.40
C PRO A 7 9.24 11.73 -15.46
N GLU A 8 8.41 12.25 -16.38
CA GLU A 8 7.05 11.75 -16.60
C GLU A 8 7.07 10.33 -17.18
N ILE A 9 6.01 9.55 -16.97
CA ILE A 9 6.01 8.13 -17.35
C ILE A 9 6.17 7.93 -18.86
N GLU A 10 5.71 8.88 -19.65
CA GLU A 10 5.83 8.94 -21.11
C GLU A 10 7.30 8.93 -21.57
N VAL A 11 8.21 9.54 -20.79
CA VAL A 11 9.65 9.52 -21.07
C VAL A 11 10.21 8.11 -21.01
N PHE A 12 9.62 7.24 -20.18
CA PHE A 12 10.06 5.86 -20.02
C PHE A 12 9.35 4.88 -20.95
N ARG A 13 8.11 5.17 -21.36
CA ARG A 13 7.30 4.32 -22.25
C ARG A 13 7.92 4.06 -23.63
N ARG A 14 8.88 4.89 -24.04
CA ARG A 14 9.65 4.70 -25.29
C ARG A 14 10.69 3.58 -25.23
N TYR A 15 10.96 3.01 -24.05
CA TYR A 15 11.95 1.96 -23.87
C TYR A 15 11.29 0.61 -23.55
N GLU A 16 11.97 -0.48 -23.85
CA GLU A 16 11.57 -1.81 -23.41
C GLU A 16 11.45 -1.89 -21.88
N HIS A 17 10.54 -2.73 -21.39
CA HIS A 17 10.19 -2.83 -19.97
C HIS A 17 11.41 -2.99 -19.04
N ARG A 18 12.37 -3.84 -19.44
CA ARG A 18 13.58 -4.10 -18.64
C ARG A 18 14.51 -2.88 -18.56
N VAL A 19 14.60 -2.10 -19.64
CA VAL A 19 15.39 -0.87 -19.73
C VAL A 19 14.69 0.25 -18.96
N CYS A 20 13.37 0.39 -19.15
CA CYS A 20 12.51 1.31 -18.42
C CYS A 20 12.69 1.17 -16.89
N ASN A 21 12.58 -0.05 -16.37
CA ASN A 21 12.75 -0.31 -14.93
C ASN A 21 14.14 0.09 -14.43
N ARG A 22 15.21 -0.23 -15.18
CA ARG A 22 16.58 0.18 -14.83
C ARG A 22 16.74 1.70 -14.80
N LEU A 23 16.19 2.41 -15.78
CA LEU A 23 16.22 3.87 -15.84
C LEU A 23 15.51 4.48 -14.64
N ILE A 24 14.27 4.05 -14.37
CA ILE A 24 13.48 4.50 -13.22
C ILE A 24 14.26 4.27 -11.92
N SER A 25 14.82 3.07 -11.70
CA SER A 25 15.66 2.78 -10.54
C SER A 25 16.89 3.70 -10.45
N GLY A 26 17.55 4.00 -11.57
CA GLY A 26 18.68 4.92 -11.63
C GLY A 26 18.32 6.35 -11.22
N TYR A 27 17.18 6.86 -11.70
CA TYR A 27 16.69 8.17 -11.30
C TYR A 27 16.30 8.23 -9.83
N HIS A 28 15.59 7.21 -9.32
CA HIS A 28 15.27 7.12 -7.90
C HIS A 28 16.53 7.16 -7.03
N ARG A 29 17.57 6.40 -7.40
CA ARG A 29 18.86 6.40 -6.69
C ARG A 29 19.51 7.79 -6.67
N LYS A 30 19.53 8.47 -7.82
CA LYS A 30 20.12 9.81 -7.97
C LYS A 30 19.37 10.88 -7.18
N LEU A 31 18.05 10.79 -7.10
CA LEU A 31 17.23 11.74 -6.32
C LEU A 31 17.32 11.42 -4.82
N ALA A 32 17.25 10.15 -4.43
CA ALA A 32 17.40 9.71 -3.04
C ALA A 32 18.78 10.06 -2.47
N SER A 33 19.84 10.08 -3.28
CA SER A 33 21.17 10.51 -2.83
C SER A 33 21.30 12.02 -2.63
N LYS A 34 20.35 12.82 -3.12
CA LYS A 34 20.40 14.29 -3.06
C LYS A 34 19.40 14.88 -2.08
N HIS A 35 18.26 14.22 -1.91
CA HIS A 35 17.14 14.74 -1.16
C HIS A 35 16.90 13.94 0.12
N ARG A 36 16.37 14.61 1.15
CA ARG A 36 16.13 13.99 2.45
C ARG A 36 14.97 13.00 2.44
N TYR A 37 13.85 13.37 1.83
CA TYR A 37 12.62 12.59 1.86
C TYR A 37 12.09 12.30 0.45
N PHE A 38 11.51 11.12 0.32
CA PHE A 38 10.66 10.74 -0.80
C PHE A 38 9.22 10.61 -0.30
N VAL A 39 8.29 11.37 -0.87
CA VAL A 39 6.89 11.45 -0.46
C VAL A 39 6.02 10.85 -1.55
N ARG A 40 5.13 9.94 -1.16
CA ARG A 40 4.10 9.38 -2.04
C ARG A 40 2.73 9.44 -1.38
N HIS A 41 1.70 9.74 -2.16
CA HIS A 41 0.33 9.71 -1.67
C HIS A 41 -0.16 8.27 -1.56
N GLN A 42 -0.84 7.96 -0.47
CA GLN A 42 -1.34 6.63 -0.17
C GLN A 42 -2.68 6.38 -0.88
N LEU A 43 -3.60 7.34 -0.78
CA LEU A 43 -4.97 7.23 -1.29
C LEU A 43 -5.18 7.97 -2.61
N LEU A 44 -4.43 9.05 -2.84
CA LEU A 44 -4.55 9.89 -4.05
C LEU A 44 -3.57 9.44 -5.14
N LYS A 45 -3.99 9.53 -6.41
CA LYS A 45 -3.14 9.28 -7.59
C LYS A 45 -2.23 10.48 -7.91
N GLU A 46 -1.75 11.15 -6.88
CA GLU A 46 -0.80 12.26 -7.05
C GLU A 46 0.61 11.73 -7.31
N ARG A 47 1.35 12.49 -8.10
CA ARG A 47 2.69 12.13 -8.51
C ARG A 47 3.64 12.17 -7.30
N PRO A 48 4.39 11.09 -7.02
CA PRO A 48 5.33 11.09 -5.90
C PRO A 48 6.51 12.03 -6.19
N PHE A 49 7.09 12.58 -5.14
CA PHE A 49 8.13 13.61 -5.24
C PHE A 49 9.17 13.48 -4.13
N TYR A 50 10.30 14.14 -4.33
CA TYR A 50 11.38 14.29 -3.37
C TYR A 50 11.36 15.70 -2.79
N THR A 51 11.82 15.85 -1.55
CA THR A 51 11.88 17.13 -0.86
C THR A 51 12.97 17.14 0.21
N ASP A 52 13.45 18.33 0.54
CA ASP A 52 14.36 18.62 1.64
C ASP A 52 13.68 19.34 2.80
N ALA A 53 12.36 19.58 2.69
CA ALA A 53 11.57 20.17 3.76
C ALA A 53 11.64 19.31 5.04
N ASN A 54 11.56 19.99 6.18
CA ASN A 54 11.50 19.31 7.47
C ASN A 54 10.18 18.56 7.62
N LEU A 55 10.20 17.49 8.42
CA LEU A 55 9.02 16.63 8.60
C LEU A 55 7.79 17.43 9.06
N SER A 56 7.97 18.39 9.98
CA SER A 56 6.91 19.28 10.46
C SER A 56 6.26 20.13 9.35
N GLU A 57 7.04 20.59 8.37
CA GLU A 57 6.53 21.33 7.21
C GLU A 57 5.76 20.41 6.25
N ILE A 58 6.20 19.16 6.10
CA ILE A 58 5.52 18.18 5.24
C ILE A 58 4.14 17.85 5.83
N ILE A 59 4.09 17.53 7.13
CA ILE A 59 2.87 17.06 7.79
C ILE A 59 1.84 18.18 8.04
N SER A 60 2.25 19.46 7.98
CA SER A 60 1.32 20.58 8.14
C SER A 60 0.51 20.88 6.89
N VAL A 61 0.96 20.42 5.72
CA VAL A 61 0.34 20.71 4.42
C VAL A 61 -0.15 19.47 3.67
N LEU A 62 0.24 18.27 4.09
CA LEU A 62 -0.14 17.01 3.45
C LEU A 62 -0.64 15.98 4.46
N ASP A 63 -1.63 15.20 4.04
CA ASP A 63 -2.18 14.06 4.76
C ASP A 63 -2.37 12.87 3.81
N ASN A 64 -2.58 11.66 4.36
CA ASN A 64 -2.70 10.41 3.61
C ASN A 64 -1.48 10.15 2.70
N ILE A 65 -0.29 10.38 3.25
CA ILE A 65 1.01 10.25 2.56
C ILE A 65 1.94 9.30 3.30
N GLU A 66 2.85 8.67 2.56
CA GLU A 66 4.01 7.99 3.11
C GLU A 66 5.26 8.81 2.78
N ILE A 67 6.11 9.00 3.78
CA ILE A 67 7.34 9.77 3.72
C ILE A 67 8.48 8.80 4.01
N ILE A 68 9.28 8.49 3.00
CA ILE A 68 10.43 7.58 3.11
C ILE A 68 11.69 8.42 3.33
N ASN A 69 12.44 8.10 4.39
CA ASN A 69 13.69 8.75 4.72
C ASN A 69 14.81 8.22 3.82
N CYS A 70 15.25 9.04 2.85
CA CYS A 70 16.27 8.64 1.87
C CYS A 70 17.68 8.59 2.49
N ARG A 71 17.88 9.20 3.66
CA ARG A 71 19.14 9.17 4.42
C ARG A 71 19.19 8.04 5.44
N TRP A 72 18.10 7.28 5.59
CA TRP A 72 18.07 6.14 6.48
C TRP A 72 19.10 5.10 6.06
N ASN A 73 19.80 4.55 7.04
CA ASN A 73 20.73 3.46 6.85
C ASN A 73 20.47 2.39 7.92
N SER A 74 20.86 1.15 7.63
CA SER A 74 20.56 0.03 8.50
C SER A 74 21.30 0.02 9.83
N LYS A 75 22.32 0.88 10.03
CA LYS A 75 23.00 0.99 11.33
C LYS A 75 22.13 1.68 12.37
N GLU A 76 21.15 2.45 11.94
CA GLU A 76 20.21 3.19 12.80
C GLU A 76 18.80 2.60 12.73
N TRP A 77 18.69 1.30 12.42
CA TRP A 77 17.42 0.66 12.08
C TRP A 77 16.33 0.77 13.16
N ASN A 78 16.74 0.90 14.42
CA ASN A 78 15.87 1.06 15.60
C ASN A 78 15.89 2.47 16.20
N VAL A 79 16.63 3.42 15.61
CA VAL A 79 16.77 4.79 16.13
C VAL A 79 16.10 5.79 15.21
N THR A 80 16.38 5.69 13.91
CA THR A 80 15.83 6.59 12.90
C THR A 80 14.70 5.86 12.16
N PRO A 81 13.47 6.39 12.13
CA PRO A 81 12.41 5.81 11.31
C PRO A 81 12.83 5.71 9.84
N TRP A 82 12.56 4.55 9.25
CA TRP A 82 12.79 4.32 7.82
C TRP A 82 11.75 5.08 6.99
N ASN A 83 10.50 5.06 7.44
CA ASN A 83 9.43 5.85 6.85
C ASN A 83 8.48 6.39 7.91
N TYR A 84 7.65 7.33 7.49
CA TYR A 84 6.54 7.86 8.26
C TYR A 84 5.26 7.69 7.45
N PHE A 85 4.17 7.30 8.09
CA PHE A 85 2.83 7.36 7.52
C PHE A 85 2.09 8.52 8.17
N VAL A 86 1.54 9.41 7.36
CA VAL A 86 0.64 10.48 7.80
C VAL A 86 -0.75 10.11 7.38
N THR A 87 -1.68 9.99 8.33
CA THR A 87 -3.06 9.59 8.06
C THR A 87 -3.99 10.25 9.07
N SER A 88 -4.95 11.01 8.57
CA SER A 88 -5.91 11.76 9.39
C SER A 88 -5.19 12.66 10.41
N GLY A 89 -4.14 13.35 9.95
CA GLY A 89 -3.32 14.26 10.76
C GLY A 89 -2.44 13.58 11.82
N LYS A 90 -2.41 12.25 11.88
CA LYS A 90 -1.55 11.48 12.79
C LYS A 90 -0.31 10.98 12.07
N VAL A 91 0.82 11.01 12.77
CA VAL A 91 2.11 10.54 12.26
C VAL A 91 2.45 9.21 12.91
N TYR A 92 2.80 8.23 12.08
CA TYR A 92 3.23 6.90 12.50
C TYR A 92 4.62 6.62 11.96
N GLU A 93 5.49 6.08 12.79
CA GLU A 93 6.86 5.75 12.42
C GLU A 93 6.94 4.28 12.03
N GLY A 94 7.55 4.01 10.87
CA GLY A 94 7.90 2.65 10.46
C GLY A 94 9.40 2.45 10.54
N TYR A 95 9.80 1.43 11.29
CA TYR A 95 11.17 0.97 11.41
C TYR A 95 11.35 -0.28 10.54
N LYS A 96 12.59 -0.54 10.12
CA LYS A 96 12.94 -1.70 9.31
C LYS A 96 13.99 -2.55 10.01
N ASP A 97 14.17 -3.78 9.55
CA ASP A 97 15.22 -4.65 10.07
C ASP A 97 16.64 -4.17 9.67
N MET A 98 17.67 -4.65 10.37
CA MET A 98 19.07 -4.30 10.14
C MET A 98 19.65 -4.76 8.79
N ASN A 99 18.97 -5.64 8.08
CA ASN A 99 19.36 -6.15 6.76
C ASN A 99 18.57 -5.47 5.64
N ALA A 100 17.67 -4.54 5.97
CA ALA A 100 16.81 -3.91 5.01
C ALA A 100 17.58 -2.97 4.08
N ILE A 101 17.27 -3.09 2.79
CA ILE A 101 17.83 -2.22 1.76
C ILE A 101 16.97 -0.95 1.66
N PRO A 102 17.58 0.26 1.57
CA PRO A 102 16.85 1.54 1.54
C PRO A 102 15.87 1.70 0.36
N PHE A 103 16.11 0.98 -0.74
CA PHE A 103 15.25 0.94 -1.92
C PHE A 103 15.13 -0.50 -2.45
N THR A 104 13.90 -0.92 -2.73
CA THR A 104 13.57 -2.29 -3.13
C THR A 104 14.29 -2.64 -4.43
N GLN A 105 15.25 -3.56 -4.36
CA GLN A 105 15.67 -4.35 -5.51
C GLN A 105 14.43 -5.09 -6.05
N GLY A 106 14.36 -5.26 -7.37
CA GLY A 106 13.23 -5.81 -8.12
C GLY A 106 12.38 -6.80 -7.32
N TYR A 107 11.15 -6.38 -7.05
CA TYR A 107 10.15 -7.16 -6.34
C TYR A 107 9.68 -8.31 -7.24
N ASN A 108 10.17 -9.52 -6.96
CA ASN A 108 9.49 -10.74 -7.37
C ASN A 108 8.21 -10.79 -6.54
N GLY A 109 7.05 -10.87 -7.20
CA GLY A 109 5.74 -10.76 -6.56
C GLY A 109 5.61 -11.63 -5.31
N ASP A 110 4.93 -11.13 -4.28
CA ASP A 110 4.61 -11.94 -3.10
C ASP A 110 3.72 -13.13 -3.50
N ASP A 111 3.82 -14.21 -2.72
CA ASP A 111 2.88 -15.32 -2.79
C ASP A 111 1.43 -14.80 -2.68
N ILE A 112 0.59 -15.32 -3.57
CA ILE A 112 -0.81 -14.89 -3.76
C ILE A 112 -1.80 -15.70 -2.91
N GLY A 113 -1.29 -16.66 -2.14
CA GLY A 113 -2.08 -17.57 -1.34
C GLY A 113 -1.32 -18.83 -0.93
N LYS A 114 -2.00 -19.67 -0.16
CA LYS A 114 -1.58 -21.04 0.16
C LYS A 114 -2.72 -22.01 -0.18
N ARG A 115 -2.35 -23.22 -0.59
CA ARG A 115 -3.27 -24.23 -1.12
C ARG A 115 -3.22 -25.50 -0.28
N ALA A 116 -4.37 -26.16 -0.14
CA ALA A 116 -4.57 -27.52 0.35
C ALA A 116 -5.27 -28.35 -0.75
N ASP A 117 -5.55 -29.62 -0.49
CA ASP A 117 -6.10 -30.55 -1.49
C ASP A 117 -7.48 -30.11 -2.01
N ASP A 118 -8.24 -29.38 -1.21
CA ASP A 118 -9.56 -28.84 -1.50
C ASP A 118 -9.55 -27.43 -2.13
N GLY A 119 -8.37 -26.80 -2.28
CA GLY A 119 -8.23 -25.49 -2.93
C GLY A 119 -7.39 -24.49 -2.14
N PHE A 120 -7.57 -23.20 -2.45
CA PHE A 120 -6.86 -22.14 -1.75
C PHE A 120 -7.51 -21.87 -0.40
N TYR A 121 -6.87 -22.30 0.69
CA TYR A 121 -7.33 -22.00 2.04
C TYR A 121 -6.91 -20.60 2.49
N PHE A 122 -5.82 -20.06 1.95
CA PHE A 122 -5.38 -18.69 2.19
C PHE A 122 -5.25 -17.98 0.85
N LYS A 123 -5.87 -16.81 0.70
CA LYS A 123 -5.68 -15.94 -0.45
C LYS A 123 -5.19 -14.58 -0.02
N SER A 124 -4.25 -14.03 -0.78
CA SER A 124 -3.73 -12.69 -0.60
C SER A 124 -3.78 -11.93 -1.92
N PHE A 125 -3.98 -10.62 -1.81
CA PHE A 125 -3.87 -9.69 -2.91
C PHE A 125 -3.00 -8.53 -2.48
N LYS A 126 -2.04 -8.17 -3.32
CA LYS A 126 -1.24 -6.96 -3.17
C LYS A 126 -1.40 -6.09 -4.41
N GLY A 127 -2.05 -4.96 -4.22
CA GLY A 127 -2.25 -3.93 -5.23
C GLY A 127 -1.37 -2.71 -4.96
N ASN A 128 -1.66 -1.65 -5.68
CA ASN A 128 -1.04 -0.35 -5.46
C ASN A 128 -1.60 0.26 -4.16
N ASN A 129 -0.73 0.39 -3.15
CA ASN A 129 -1.05 0.89 -1.81
C ASN A 129 -2.19 0.14 -1.10
N CYS A 130 -2.60 -1.04 -1.58
CA CYS A 130 -3.57 -1.88 -0.89
C CYS A 130 -3.06 -3.31 -0.75
N THR A 131 -3.45 -3.93 0.35
CA THR A 131 -3.29 -5.36 0.56
C THR A 131 -4.59 -5.92 1.08
N TYR A 132 -4.91 -7.13 0.65
CA TYR A 132 -6.00 -7.91 1.17
C TYR A 132 -5.51 -9.31 1.49
N TRP A 133 -6.04 -9.92 2.54
CA TRP A 133 -5.91 -11.34 2.74
C TRP A 133 -7.10 -11.90 3.50
N ARG A 134 -7.35 -13.19 3.27
CA ARG A 134 -8.37 -13.96 3.96
C ARG A 134 -7.87 -15.38 4.20
N ASP A 135 -8.11 -15.85 5.41
CA ASP A 135 -8.03 -17.26 5.76
C ASP A 135 -9.42 -17.86 5.67
N ARG A 136 -9.60 -18.81 4.75
CA ARG A 136 -10.87 -19.49 4.48
C ARG A 136 -11.14 -20.64 5.45
N ASN A 137 -10.13 -21.08 6.20
CA ASN A 137 -10.30 -22.08 7.26
C ASN A 137 -10.85 -21.46 8.55
N SER A 138 -10.92 -20.12 8.63
CA SER A 138 -11.51 -19.45 9.77
C SER A 138 -13.02 -19.71 9.83
N GLU A 139 -13.48 -20.29 10.94
CA GLU A 139 -14.91 -20.50 11.22
C GLU A 139 -15.71 -19.19 11.25
N THR A 140 -15.02 -18.07 11.51
CA THR A 140 -15.60 -16.74 11.46
C THR A 140 -15.17 -16.03 10.18
N PRO A 141 -16.10 -15.36 9.45
CA PRO A 141 -15.76 -14.57 8.29
C PRO A 141 -14.75 -13.47 8.65
N THR A 142 -13.47 -13.76 8.42
CA THR A 142 -12.37 -12.88 8.78
C THR A 142 -11.60 -12.55 7.53
N TRP A 143 -11.60 -11.27 7.17
CA TRP A 143 -10.71 -10.77 6.13
C TRP A 143 -10.15 -9.43 6.54
N HIS A 144 -8.97 -9.17 5.99
CA HIS A 144 -8.15 -8.04 6.35
C HIS A 144 -7.80 -7.28 5.08
N LEU A 145 -8.14 -6.00 5.08
CA LEU A 145 -7.73 -5.04 4.08
C LEU A 145 -6.87 -3.98 4.73
N ARG A 146 -5.84 -3.57 4.01
CA ARG A 146 -5.14 -2.32 4.23
C ARG A 146 -5.25 -1.50 2.95
N TYR A 147 -5.62 -0.24 3.05
CA TYR A 147 -5.49 0.74 1.97
C TYR A 147 -4.78 1.98 2.51
N GLY A 148 -3.63 2.31 1.95
CA GLY A 148 -2.69 3.23 2.58
C GLY A 148 -2.22 2.71 3.94
N ASN A 149 -2.43 3.47 5.00
CA ASN A 149 -2.18 3.07 6.39
C ASN A 149 -3.47 2.76 7.15
N GLN A 150 -4.62 2.79 6.46
CA GLN A 150 -5.91 2.44 7.04
C GLN A 150 -6.17 0.95 6.86
N TYR A 151 -6.70 0.35 7.91
CA TYR A 151 -7.05 -1.06 8.00
C TYR A 151 -8.55 -1.19 8.11
N VAL A 152 -9.10 -2.15 7.38
CA VAL A 152 -10.47 -2.62 7.50
C VAL A 152 -10.39 -4.11 7.79
N ASN A 153 -10.91 -4.51 8.95
CA ASN A 153 -11.00 -5.92 9.31
C ASN A 153 -12.47 -6.28 9.50
N LEU A 154 -12.92 -7.37 8.89
CA LEU A 154 -14.18 -7.99 9.28
C LEU A 154 -13.90 -9.01 10.38
N ARG A 155 -14.63 -8.92 11.49
CA ARG A 155 -14.63 -9.93 12.56
C ARG A 155 -16.06 -10.08 13.08
N ASN A 156 -16.59 -11.30 13.10
CA ASN A 156 -17.94 -11.59 13.59
C ASN A 156 -19.01 -10.65 12.97
N ASN A 157 -18.99 -10.50 11.64
CA ASN A 157 -19.88 -9.59 10.89
C ASN A 157 -19.82 -8.11 11.29
N THR A 158 -18.81 -7.70 12.06
CA THR A 158 -18.58 -6.32 12.45
C THR A 158 -17.34 -5.79 11.77
N PHE A 159 -17.44 -4.62 11.13
CA PHE A 159 -16.31 -3.94 10.54
C PHE A 159 -15.51 -3.20 11.60
N TYR A 160 -14.20 -3.35 11.56
CA TYR A 160 -13.26 -2.61 12.39
C TYR A 160 -12.36 -1.79 11.48
N VAL A 161 -12.44 -0.47 11.62
CA VAL A 161 -11.71 0.48 10.77
C VAL A 161 -10.77 1.32 11.61
N GLY A 162 -9.59 1.59 11.10
CA GLY A 162 -8.63 2.49 11.74
C GLY A 162 -7.22 2.25 11.24
N ILE A 163 -6.27 2.33 12.14
CA ILE A 163 -4.84 2.09 11.87
C ILE A 163 -4.39 0.81 12.57
N PHE A 164 -3.22 0.29 12.20
CA PHE A 164 -2.68 -0.90 12.84
C PHE A 164 -2.58 -0.71 14.36
N GLY A 165 -3.13 -1.65 15.13
CA GLY A 165 -3.17 -1.59 16.60
C GLY A 165 -4.23 -0.64 17.19
N SER A 166 -4.95 0.13 16.39
CA SER A 166 -6.03 1.01 16.87
C SER A 166 -7.17 1.11 15.84
N THR A 167 -8.04 0.09 15.87
CA THR A 167 -9.26 0.02 15.05
C THR A 167 -10.49 0.16 15.94
N LYS A 168 -11.57 0.74 15.40
CA LYS A 168 -12.87 0.83 16.08
C LYS A 168 -13.95 0.15 15.26
N ALA A 169 -14.95 -0.42 15.95
CA ALA A 169 -16.12 -0.96 15.29
C ALA A 169 -16.86 0.16 14.54
N THR A 170 -17.32 -0.13 13.33
CA THR A 170 -18.12 0.79 12.51
C THR A 170 -19.50 0.18 12.26
N GLN A 171 -20.52 1.04 12.24
CA GLN A 171 -21.90 0.62 12.01
C GLN A 171 -22.18 0.33 10.52
N SER A 172 -21.35 0.84 9.62
CA SER A 172 -21.47 0.69 8.18
C SER A 172 -20.19 0.17 7.54
N ALA A 173 -20.33 -0.43 6.35
CA ALA A 173 -19.22 -0.89 5.54
C ALA A 173 -18.39 0.30 5.01
N PRO A 174 -17.06 0.32 5.20
CA PRO A 174 -16.19 1.42 4.78
C PRO A 174 -15.90 1.38 3.28
N SER A 175 -16.90 1.75 2.49
CA SER A 175 -16.89 1.62 1.02
C SER A 175 -15.76 2.41 0.35
N ASP A 176 -15.38 3.55 0.91
CA ASP A 176 -14.26 4.38 0.46
C ASP A 176 -12.90 3.67 0.55
N LEU A 177 -12.75 2.74 1.49
CA LEU A 177 -11.53 1.94 1.67
C LEU A 177 -11.59 0.61 0.92
N VAL A 178 -12.78 0.02 0.79
CA VAL A 178 -12.97 -1.29 0.15
C VAL A 178 -13.06 -1.18 -1.37
N LEU A 179 -13.76 -0.18 -1.91
CA LEU A 179 -13.99 -0.04 -3.34
C LEU A 179 -12.68 0.08 -4.16
N PRO A 180 -11.64 0.82 -3.72
CA PRO A 180 -10.36 0.87 -4.42
C PRO A 180 -9.66 -0.49 -4.49
N LEU A 181 -9.80 -1.36 -3.47
CA LEU A 181 -9.29 -2.73 -3.52
C LEU A 181 -10.03 -3.52 -4.61
N LEU A 182 -11.36 -3.53 -4.56
CA LEU A 182 -12.16 -4.36 -5.46
C LEU A 182 -11.93 -3.98 -6.93
N LYS A 183 -11.80 -2.68 -7.23
CA LYS A 183 -11.42 -2.19 -8.58
C LYS A 183 -10.07 -2.74 -9.03
N GLN A 184 -9.09 -2.80 -8.13
CA GLN A 184 -7.76 -3.33 -8.45
C GLN A 184 -7.74 -4.86 -8.57
N MET A 185 -8.53 -5.58 -7.77
CA MET A 185 -8.72 -7.03 -7.91
C MET A 185 -9.39 -7.35 -9.24
N ASN A 186 -10.48 -6.65 -9.59
CA ASN A 186 -11.20 -6.80 -10.85
C ASN A 186 -10.32 -6.49 -12.07
N ALA A 187 -9.47 -5.47 -11.98
CA ALA A 187 -8.52 -5.13 -13.04
C ALA A 187 -7.43 -6.20 -13.22
N LYS A 188 -7.04 -6.92 -12.16
CA LYS A 188 -6.15 -8.09 -12.28
C LYS A 188 -6.95 -9.29 -12.77
N LYS A 189 -7.16 -9.34 -14.09
CA LYS A 189 -7.84 -10.44 -14.82
C LYS A 189 -7.08 -11.76 -14.81
N TRP A 190 -6.62 -12.25 -13.65
CA TRP A 190 -5.95 -13.53 -13.48
C TRP A 190 -6.92 -14.71 -13.66
N ARG A 191 -7.56 -14.81 -14.84
CA ARG A 191 -8.55 -15.84 -15.17
C ARG A 191 -9.66 -15.99 -14.11
N GLY A 192 -10.07 -14.86 -13.50
CA GLY A 192 -11.07 -14.86 -12.44
C GLY A 192 -10.59 -15.36 -11.08
N PHE A 193 -9.27 -15.46 -10.85
CA PHE A 193 -8.69 -15.97 -9.59
C PHE A 193 -9.23 -15.29 -8.33
N TYR A 194 -9.61 -14.01 -8.43
CA TYR A 194 -10.12 -13.19 -7.34
C TYR A 194 -11.64 -12.97 -7.40
N ASP A 195 -12.35 -13.53 -8.39
CA ASP A 195 -13.78 -13.25 -8.59
C ASP A 195 -14.62 -13.74 -7.40
N ASP A 196 -14.25 -14.89 -6.84
CA ASP A 196 -14.89 -15.46 -5.65
C ASP A 196 -14.67 -14.61 -4.39
N GLU A 197 -13.47 -14.02 -4.22
CA GLU A 197 -13.22 -13.07 -3.13
C GLU A 197 -13.92 -11.74 -3.34
N ILE A 198 -14.03 -11.26 -4.59
CA ILE A 198 -14.79 -10.05 -4.92
C ILE A 198 -16.26 -10.26 -4.53
N ASP A 199 -16.86 -11.36 -4.96
CA ASP A 199 -18.27 -11.67 -4.69
C ASP A 199 -18.53 -11.77 -3.18
N PHE A 200 -17.64 -12.47 -2.46
CA PHE A 200 -17.68 -12.56 -1.01
C PHE A 200 -17.63 -11.17 -0.33
N ILE A 201 -16.72 -10.29 -0.74
CA ILE A 201 -16.63 -8.94 -0.14
C ILE A 201 -17.86 -8.09 -0.50
N LEU A 202 -18.38 -8.17 -1.74
CA LEU A 202 -19.59 -7.45 -2.15
C LEU A 202 -20.79 -7.87 -1.28
N GLU A 203 -20.96 -9.16 -1.02
CA GLU A 203 -22.01 -9.67 -0.13
C GLU A 203 -21.89 -9.12 1.30
N GLN A 204 -20.68 -9.11 1.86
CA GLN A 204 -20.45 -8.61 3.22
C GLN A 204 -20.58 -7.09 3.36
N THR A 205 -20.36 -6.34 2.28
CA THR A 205 -20.34 -4.87 2.32
C THR A 205 -21.60 -4.23 1.76
N GLY A 206 -22.40 -4.97 0.99
CA GLY A 206 -23.54 -4.43 0.25
C GLY A 206 -23.16 -3.50 -0.91
N ILE A 207 -21.88 -3.44 -1.28
CA ILE A 207 -21.42 -2.63 -2.42
C ILE A 207 -21.97 -3.25 -3.71
N GLU A 208 -22.54 -2.43 -4.58
CA GLU A 208 -23.08 -2.91 -5.85
C GLU A 208 -21.97 -3.23 -6.86
N ARG A 209 -22.06 -4.40 -7.51
CA ARG A 209 -21.05 -4.87 -8.49
C ARG A 209 -20.79 -3.88 -9.63
N ARG A 210 -21.79 -3.08 -10.03
CA ARG A 210 -21.66 -2.07 -11.10
C ARG A 210 -20.65 -0.95 -10.78
N LEU A 211 -20.22 -0.83 -9.53
CA LEU A 211 -19.26 0.18 -9.09
C LEU A 211 -17.79 -0.24 -9.31
N LEU A 212 -17.55 -1.49 -9.71
CA LEU A 212 -16.23 -2.08 -9.98
C LEU A 212 -15.72 -1.78 -11.40
#